data_AF-A0A147F235-F1
#
_entry.id   AF-A0A147F235-F1
#
_cell.length_a   1.000
_cell.length_b   1.000
_cell.length_c   1.000
_cell.angle_alpha   90.00
_cell.angle_beta   90.00
_cell.angle_gamma   90.00
#
_symmetry.space_group_name_H-M   'P 1'
#
loop_
_entity.id
_entity.type
_entity.pdbx_description
1 polymer ?
#
loop_
_entity_poly.entity_id
_entity_poly.type
_entity_poly.pdbx_seq_one_letter_code
_entity_poly.pdbx_strand_id
1 'polypeptide(L)'
;MKTATRTSALLVLTALALTGCVPEPAPTPSPTASPSPSPTPTPTPTTDPLAGMSLDDRVGQMFMVGTSVDGADQTTLSAVADDHIGGIFLHGRSDAGAQATAQLVSTFTSAQAAGQPLLWVSTDQEGGEVQVLSGPGFDEIPSAVDQGQQDDATLRSNAATWGGQLAQAGVNMNLAPVADIVTSPETAQSNPPIG
;
A
#
# COMPACT_ATOMS: atom_id res chain seq x y z
N MET A 1 11.10 -58.24 75.85
CA MET A 1 12.17 -59.26 75.80
C MET A 1 13.01 -59.01 74.55
N LYS A 2 14.34 -58.96 74.72
CA LYS A 2 15.39 -59.46 73.79
C LYS A 2 15.48 -58.84 72.37
N THR A 3 16.46 -57.94 72.15
CA THR A 3 17.77 -58.15 71.45
C THR A 3 17.67 -58.28 69.93
N ALA A 4 18.16 -57.28 69.16
CA ALA A 4 19.46 -57.20 68.44
C ALA A 4 19.46 -57.97 67.08
N THR A 5 19.89 -57.44 65.93
CA THR A 5 21.32 -57.20 65.56
C THR A 5 21.47 -56.71 64.08
N ARG A 6 22.27 -55.64 63.85
CA ARG A 6 23.19 -55.25 62.71
C ARG A 6 22.67 -55.18 61.24
N THR A 7 23.16 -54.37 60.30
CA THR A 7 24.54 -53.88 60.01
C THR A 7 24.56 -52.71 58.97
N SER A 8 25.62 -51.89 59.02
CA SER A 8 26.29 -51.09 57.95
C SER A 8 25.57 -49.85 57.38
N ALA A 9 25.95 -48.60 57.70
CA ALA A 9 27.20 -47.84 57.41
C ALA A 9 27.17 -47.10 56.08
N LEU A 10 27.01 -45.77 56.12
CA LEU A 10 27.73 -44.83 55.26
C LEU A 10 27.87 -43.48 55.96
N LEU A 11 29.13 -43.09 56.16
CA LEU A 11 29.54 -41.82 56.77
C LEU A 11 29.55 -40.74 55.68
N VAL A 12 28.82 -39.65 55.85
CA VAL A 12 29.03 -38.43 55.06
C VAL A 12 29.18 -37.27 56.04
N LEU A 13 30.39 -36.72 56.06
CA LEU A 13 30.81 -35.57 56.85
C LEU A 13 30.45 -34.31 56.06
N THR A 14 29.50 -33.50 56.54
CA THR A 14 29.26 -32.14 56.03
C THR A 14 29.53 -31.15 57.14
N ALA A 15 30.64 -30.44 57.03
CA ALA A 15 31.04 -29.36 57.92
C ALA A 15 30.23 -28.09 57.60
N LEU A 16 29.59 -27.54 58.62
CA LEU A 16 28.82 -26.30 58.60
C LEU A 16 29.78 -25.13 58.89
N ALA A 17 29.99 -24.23 57.93
CA ALA A 17 30.73 -22.99 58.14
C ALA A 17 29.74 -21.82 58.22
N LEU A 18 29.68 -21.18 59.39
CA LEU A 18 29.07 -19.85 59.57
C LEU A 18 30.07 -18.78 59.08
N THR A 19 29.66 -17.94 58.15
CA THR A 19 30.36 -16.69 57.83
C THR A 19 29.34 -15.55 57.63
N GLY A 20 29.56 -14.47 58.40
CA GLY A 20 28.71 -13.28 58.42
C GLY A 20 28.87 -12.41 57.18
N CYS A 21 27.80 -11.71 56.82
CA CYS A 21 27.78 -10.74 55.73
C CYS A 21 28.39 -9.40 56.20
N VAL A 22 29.39 -8.91 55.49
CA VAL A 22 29.80 -7.50 55.44
C VAL A 22 29.53 -7.02 54.01
N PRO A 23 28.76 -5.95 53.77
CA PRO A 23 28.52 -5.46 52.42
C PRO A 23 29.74 -4.71 51.88
N GLU A 24 30.17 -5.09 50.68
CA GLU A 24 31.27 -4.51 49.90
C GLU A 24 30.79 -3.25 49.14
N PRO A 25 31.59 -2.17 49.04
CA PRO A 25 31.20 -0.99 48.27
C PRO A 25 31.21 -1.27 46.76
N ALA A 26 30.14 -0.85 46.07
CA ALA A 26 29.92 -1.10 44.64
C ALA A 26 30.97 -0.41 43.74
N PRO A 27 31.35 -1.02 42.59
CA PRO A 27 32.28 -0.42 41.63
C PRO A 27 31.62 0.73 40.84
N THR A 28 32.38 1.81 40.64
CA THR A 28 32.02 2.97 39.80
C THR A 28 32.01 2.57 38.31
N PRO A 29 30.99 2.94 37.51
CA PRO A 29 30.96 2.60 36.08
C PRO A 29 31.98 3.41 35.28
N SER A 30 32.77 2.72 34.44
CA SER A 30 33.66 3.32 33.45
C SER A 30 32.87 3.91 32.26
N PRO A 31 33.29 5.04 31.66
CA PRO A 31 32.62 5.62 30.51
C PRO A 31 32.76 4.72 29.27
N THR A 32 31.63 4.41 28.64
CA THR A 32 31.57 3.66 27.38
C THR A 32 32.02 4.58 26.23
N ALA A 33 32.94 4.11 25.38
CA ALA A 33 33.38 4.84 24.20
C ALA A 33 32.21 4.98 23.18
N SER A 34 31.96 6.22 22.73
CA SER A 34 30.92 6.54 21.75
C SER A 34 31.30 6.00 20.35
N PRO A 35 30.37 5.38 19.60
CA PRO A 35 30.66 4.91 18.25
C PRO A 35 30.94 6.08 17.29
N SER A 36 31.95 5.90 16.43
CA SER A 36 32.28 6.82 15.34
C SER A 36 31.18 6.80 14.26
N PRO A 37 30.74 7.94 13.71
CA PRO A 37 29.71 7.96 12.68
C PRO A 37 30.20 7.27 11.39
N SER A 38 29.35 6.40 10.84
CA SER A 38 29.52 5.80 9.52
C SER A 38 29.33 6.86 8.43
N PRO A 39 30.09 6.85 7.31
CA PRO A 39 29.90 7.82 6.24
C PRO A 39 28.50 7.68 5.63
N THR A 40 27.79 8.80 5.55
CA THR A 40 26.50 8.91 4.85
C THR A 40 26.71 8.64 3.35
N PRO A 41 25.93 7.75 2.72
CA PRO A 41 26.02 7.55 1.27
C PRO A 41 25.64 8.84 0.53
N THR A 42 26.45 9.24 -0.44
CA THR A 42 26.12 10.35 -1.35
C THR A 42 24.94 9.93 -2.24
N PRO A 43 23.84 10.69 -2.30
CA PRO A 43 22.74 10.36 -3.20
C PRO A 43 23.20 10.44 -4.65
N THR A 44 22.89 9.42 -5.43
CA THR A 44 23.01 9.47 -6.89
C THR A 44 22.05 10.55 -7.41
N PRO A 45 22.47 11.47 -8.30
CA PRO A 45 21.56 12.47 -8.84
C PRO A 45 20.44 11.77 -9.62
N THR A 46 19.21 11.91 -9.13
CA THR A 46 18.00 11.51 -9.86
C THR A 46 17.89 12.40 -11.10
N THR A 47 17.76 11.78 -12.27
CA THR A 47 17.44 12.51 -13.51
C THR A 47 16.17 13.32 -13.30
N ASP A 48 16.20 14.61 -13.61
CA ASP A 48 15.00 15.45 -13.54
C ASP A 48 13.96 14.90 -14.53
N PRO A 49 12.80 14.41 -14.06
CA PRO A 49 11.77 13.84 -14.94
C PRO A 49 11.18 14.87 -15.91
N LEU A 50 11.44 16.16 -15.69
CA LEU A 50 10.98 17.28 -16.51
C LEU A 50 12.04 17.80 -17.48
N ALA A 51 13.24 17.21 -17.47
CA ALA A 51 14.33 17.63 -18.33
C ALA A 51 13.96 17.41 -19.81
N GLY A 52 14.02 18.47 -20.61
CA GLY A 52 13.74 18.41 -22.04
C GLY A 52 12.28 18.67 -22.43
N MET A 53 11.34 18.75 -21.47
CA MET A 53 9.94 19.11 -21.76
C MET A 53 9.78 20.60 -22.08
N SER A 54 8.93 20.91 -23.06
CA SER A 54 8.46 22.28 -23.28
C SER A 54 7.56 22.75 -22.12
N LEU A 55 7.23 24.05 -22.08
CA LEU A 55 6.27 24.56 -21.10
C LEU A 55 4.90 23.93 -21.30
N ASP A 56 4.46 23.79 -22.55
CA ASP A 56 3.16 23.23 -22.89
C ASP A 56 3.07 21.76 -22.46
N ASP A 57 4.12 20.97 -22.66
CA ASP A 57 4.17 19.58 -22.17
C ASP A 57 4.06 19.53 -20.65
N ARG A 58 4.77 20.40 -19.94
CA ARG A 58 4.71 20.47 -18.47
C ARG A 58 3.31 20.83 -17.99
N VAL A 59 2.62 21.72 -18.70
CA VAL A 59 1.23 22.07 -18.42
C VAL A 59 0.33 20.87 -18.69
N GLY A 60 0.49 20.17 -19.82
CA GLY A 60 -0.23 18.94 -20.14
C GLY A 60 -0.13 17.90 -19.02
N GLN A 61 1.08 17.70 -18.49
CA GLN A 61 1.31 16.78 -17.37
C GLN A 61 0.55 17.13 -16.07
N MET A 62 -0.03 18.32 -15.94
CA MET A 62 -0.87 18.73 -14.81
C MET A 62 -2.35 18.35 -14.98
N PHE A 63 -2.75 17.83 -16.13
CA PHE A 63 -4.14 17.50 -16.43
C PHE A 63 -4.38 15.99 -16.47
N MET A 64 -5.54 15.63 -15.92
CA MET A 64 -6.16 14.32 -16.08
C MET A 64 -7.53 14.53 -16.73
N VAL A 65 -7.78 13.88 -17.86
CA VAL A 65 -9.01 14.09 -18.66
C VAL A 65 -9.93 12.88 -18.55
N GLY A 66 -11.21 13.12 -18.25
CA GLY A 66 -12.22 12.07 -18.16
C GLY A 66 -12.58 11.49 -19.53
N THR A 67 -12.70 10.18 -19.62
CA THR A 67 -13.21 9.46 -20.80
C THR A 67 -14.12 8.30 -20.39
N SER A 68 -15.12 8.00 -21.22
CA SER A 68 -16.11 6.98 -20.89
C SER A 68 -15.54 5.57 -21.03
N VAL A 69 -15.91 4.69 -20.12
CA VAL A 69 -15.67 3.24 -20.25
C VAL A 69 -16.38 2.59 -21.45
N ASP A 70 -17.33 3.28 -22.08
CA ASP A 70 -18.06 2.78 -23.26
C ASP A 70 -17.24 2.81 -24.55
N GLY A 71 -16.14 3.57 -24.58
CA GLY A 71 -15.28 3.67 -25.76
C GLY A 71 -14.46 4.95 -25.83
N ALA A 72 -13.44 4.93 -26.68
CA ALA A 72 -12.55 6.07 -26.87
C ALA A 72 -13.22 7.18 -27.69
N ASP A 73 -13.13 8.41 -27.21
CA ASP A 73 -13.58 9.61 -27.91
C ASP A 73 -12.38 10.39 -28.50
N GLN A 74 -12.63 11.09 -29.61
CA GLN A 74 -11.57 11.81 -30.33
C GLN A 74 -11.00 12.98 -29.52
N THR A 75 -11.78 13.58 -28.62
CA THR A 75 -11.32 14.71 -27.80
C THR A 75 -10.26 14.24 -26.80
N THR A 76 -10.50 13.15 -26.10
CA THR A 76 -9.50 12.57 -25.18
C THR A 76 -8.28 12.06 -25.94
N LEU A 77 -8.47 11.42 -27.12
CA LEU A 77 -7.34 10.98 -27.95
C LEU A 77 -6.45 12.14 -28.38
N SER A 78 -7.02 13.26 -28.82
CA SER A 78 -6.26 14.47 -29.14
C SER A 78 -5.61 15.09 -27.90
N ALA A 79 -6.26 15.08 -26.74
CA ALA A 79 -5.62 15.56 -25.51
C ALA A 79 -4.38 14.71 -25.13
N VAL A 80 -4.41 13.40 -25.38
CA VAL A 80 -3.24 12.52 -25.19
C VAL A 80 -2.15 12.78 -26.23
N ALA A 81 -2.53 12.85 -27.50
CA ALA A 81 -1.58 12.91 -28.61
C ALA A 81 -0.98 14.30 -28.84
N ASP A 82 -1.78 15.36 -28.71
CA ASP A 82 -1.46 16.73 -29.12
C ASP A 82 -1.20 17.64 -27.91
N ASP A 83 -2.01 17.52 -26.85
CA ASP A 83 -1.88 18.34 -25.63
C ASP A 83 -1.02 17.68 -24.55
N HIS A 84 -0.56 16.44 -24.81
CA HIS A 84 0.36 15.70 -23.96
C HIS A 84 -0.07 15.61 -22.49
N ILE A 85 -1.36 15.33 -22.24
CA ILE A 85 -1.89 15.24 -20.89
C ILE A 85 -1.17 14.20 -20.03
N GLY A 86 -1.12 14.43 -18.73
CA GLY A 86 -0.49 13.53 -17.76
C GLY A 86 -1.30 12.27 -17.49
N GLY A 87 -2.62 12.29 -17.69
CA GLY A 87 -3.45 11.13 -17.45
C GLY A 87 -4.85 11.18 -18.02
N ILE A 88 -5.51 10.03 -17.99
CA ILE A 88 -6.93 9.85 -18.27
C ILE A 88 -7.64 9.26 -17.04
N PHE A 89 -8.92 9.57 -16.91
CA PHE A 89 -9.82 9.01 -15.91
C PHE A 89 -10.97 8.27 -16.58
N LEU A 90 -11.02 6.94 -16.39
CA LEU A 90 -12.10 6.10 -16.89
C LEU A 90 -13.32 6.27 -15.99
N HIS A 91 -14.40 6.87 -16.52
CA HIS A 91 -15.63 7.14 -15.79
C HIS A 91 -16.82 6.34 -16.32
N GLY A 92 -17.88 6.23 -15.52
CA GLY A 92 -19.10 5.51 -15.83
C GLY A 92 -19.20 4.18 -15.06
N ARG A 93 -19.86 3.19 -15.67
CA ARG A 93 -19.99 1.83 -15.13
C ARG A 93 -19.92 0.86 -16.31
N SER A 94 -19.06 -0.14 -16.23
CA SER A 94 -18.89 -1.16 -17.26
C SER A 94 -18.86 -2.56 -16.65
N ASP A 95 -19.56 -3.50 -17.28
CA ASP A 95 -19.54 -4.94 -16.98
C ASP A 95 -18.81 -5.75 -18.07
N ALA A 96 -18.11 -5.07 -18.99
CA ALA A 96 -17.44 -5.70 -20.13
C ALA A 96 -16.20 -6.52 -19.74
N GLY A 97 -15.68 -6.34 -18.52
CA GLY A 97 -14.54 -7.09 -17.99
C GLY A 97 -13.16 -6.57 -18.39
N ALA A 98 -12.14 -7.12 -17.75
CA ALA A 98 -10.76 -6.63 -17.78
C ALA A 98 -10.14 -6.62 -19.19
N GLN A 99 -10.49 -7.59 -20.04
CA GLN A 99 -9.96 -7.65 -21.40
C GLN A 99 -10.48 -6.51 -22.28
N ALA A 100 -11.76 -6.15 -22.15
CA ALA A 100 -12.34 -5.03 -22.88
C ALA A 100 -11.74 -3.70 -22.41
N THR A 101 -11.59 -3.54 -21.08
CA THR A 101 -10.89 -2.38 -20.50
C THR A 101 -9.46 -2.27 -21.01
N ALA A 102 -8.70 -3.37 -21.06
CA ALA A 102 -7.33 -3.36 -21.59
C ALA A 102 -7.25 -2.88 -23.05
N GLN A 103 -8.23 -3.25 -23.88
CA GLN A 103 -8.29 -2.78 -25.27
C GLN A 103 -8.58 -1.28 -25.35
N LEU A 104 -9.49 -0.78 -24.52
CA LEU A 104 -9.79 0.65 -24.42
C LEU A 104 -8.54 1.43 -23.97
N VAL A 105 -7.90 1.01 -22.88
CA VAL A 105 -6.67 1.62 -22.36
C VAL A 105 -5.53 1.57 -23.38
N SER A 106 -5.39 0.47 -24.11
CA SER A 106 -4.42 0.34 -25.19
C SER A 106 -4.61 1.38 -26.30
N THR A 107 -5.85 1.81 -26.55
CA THR A 107 -6.16 2.82 -27.58
C THR A 107 -5.57 4.18 -27.21
N PHE A 108 -5.71 4.60 -25.94
CA PHE A 108 -5.14 5.86 -25.46
C PHE A 108 -3.63 5.80 -25.30
N THR A 109 -3.11 4.74 -24.67
CA THR A 109 -1.66 4.60 -24.45
C THR A 109 -0.88 4.49 -25.77
N SER A 110 -1.48 3.92 -26.82
CA SER A 110 -0.86 3.89 -28.16
C SER A 110 -0.90 5.23 -28.88
N ALA A 111 -1.77 6.16 -28.48
CA ALA A 111 -1.84 7.51 -29.03
C ALA A 111 -0.81 8.46 -28.40
N GLN A 112 -0.18 8.08 -27.29
CA GLN A 112 0.81 8.90 -26.61
C GLN A 112 2.04 9.15 -27.49
N ALA A 113 2.47 10.41 -27.58
CA ALA A 113 3.68 10.79 -28.30
C ALA A 113 4.94 10.15 -27.68
N ALA A 114 5.90 9.77 -28.53
CA ALA A 114 7.14 9.16 -28.08
C ALA A 114 7.97 10.13 -27.23
N GLY A 115 8.55 9.62 -26.13
CA GLY A 115 9.38 10.42 -25.22
C GLY A 115 8.62 11.08 -24.08
N GLN A 116 7.29 10.98 -24.06
CA GLN A 116 6.48 11.44 -22.93
C GLN A 116 6.57 10.48 -21.74
N PRO A 117 6.35 10.98 -20.50
CA PRO A 117 6.17 10.12 -19.33
C PRO A 117 5.00 9.16 -19.51
N LEU A 118 5.01 8.08 -18.74
CA LEU A 118 3.89 7.13 -18.72
C LEU A 118 2.57 7.85 -18.42
N LEU A 119 1.55 7.58 -19.24
CA LEU A 119 0.20 8.08 -19.02
C LEU A 119 -0.38 7.49 -17.73
N TRP A 120 -0.86 8.32 -16.82
CA TRP A 120 -1.70 7.85 -15.71
C TRP A 120 -3.06 7.41 -16.26
N VAL A 121 -3.46 6.18 -15.96
CA VAL A 121 -4.76 5.62 -16.31
C VAL A 121 -5.46 5.35 -14.98
N SER A 122 -6.40 6.22 -14.64
CA SER A 122 -7.10 6.19 -13.37
C SER A 122 -8.57 5.78 -13.51
N THR A 123 -9.16 5.33 -12.41
CA THR A 123 -10.60 5.09 -12.28
C THR A 123 -10.99 5.07 -10.80
N ASP A 124 -12.29 5.10 -10.52
CA ASP A 124 -12.84 4.96 -9.17
C ASP A 124 -13.22 3.50 -8.93
N GLN A 125 -12.32 2.77 -8.27
CA GLN A 125 -12.49 1.36 -7.94
C GLN A 125 -12.41 1.15 -6.42
N GLU A 126 -13.29 1.84 -5.70
CA GLU A 126 -13.37 1.79 -4.23
C GLU A 126 -14.06 0.52 -3.73
N GLY A 127 -15.09 0.09 -4.45
CA GLY A 127 -15.99 -1.01 -4.12
C GLY A 127 -17.38 -0.56 -3.67
N GLY A 128 -18.30 -1.53 -3.56
CA GLY A 128 -19.70 -1.26 -3.32
C GLY A 128 -20.33 -0.42 -4.43
N GLU A 129 -20.88 0.74 -4.08
CA GLU A 129 -21.57 1.63 -5.02
C GLU A 129 -20.61 2.34 -5.99
N VAL A 130 -19.32 2.43 -5.64
CA VAL A 130 -18.27 3.10 -6.42
C VAL A 130 -17.29 2.05 -6.95
N GLN A 131 -17.78 1.30 -7.94
CA GLN A 131 -16.98 0.35 -8.70
C GLN A 131 -17.24 0.57 -10.20
N VAL A 132 -16.35 1.32 -10.87
CA VAL A 132 -16.48 1.63 -12.30
C VAL A 132 -16.37 0.37 -13.16
N LEU A 133 -15.41 -0.51 -12.86
CA LEU A 133 -15.07 -1.67 -13.69
C LEU A 133 -15.55 -2.97 -13.04
N SER A 134 -16.35 -3.74 -13.77
CA SER A 134 -16.91 -5.01 -13.32
C SER A 134 -16.96 -6.04 -14.47
N GLY A 135 -17.48 -7.23 -14.18
CA GLY A 135 -17.55 -8.32 -15.16
C GLY A 135 -16.30 -9.20 -15.18
N PRO A 136 -16.10 -10.02 -16.23
CA PRO A 136 -15.05 -11.02 -16.25
C PRO A 136 -13.64 -10.45 -15.99
N GLY A 137 -12.96 -10.99 -14.97
CA GLY A 137 -11.61 -10.56 -14.60
C GLY A 137 -11.55 -9.46 -13.53
N PHE A 138 -12.70 -8.97 -13.05
CA PHE A 138 -12.79 -8.11 -11.87
C PHE A 138 -13.64 -8.80 -10.81
N ASP A 139 -13.15 -8.82 -9.57
CA ASP A 139 -13.95 -9.27 -8.44
C ASP A 139 -14.99 -8.21 -8.07
N GLU A 140 -16.09 -8.66 -7.46
CA GLU A 140 -17.00 -7.76 -6.76
C GLU A 140 -16.32 -7.30 -5.46
N ILE A 141 -16.11 -5.99 -5.34
CA ILE A 141 -15.42 -5.39 -4.21
C ILE A 141 -16.49 -4.96 -3.18
N PRO A 142 -16.42 -5.40 -1.92
CA PRO A 142 -17.36 -4.97 -0.87
C PRO A 142 -17.34 -3.45 -0.66
N SER A 143 -18.36 -2.90 0.01
CA SER A 143 -18.37 -1.48 0.38
C SER A 143 -17.18 -1.12 1.28
N ALA A 144 -16.73 0.14 1.29
CA ALA A 144 -15.66 0.59 2.18
C ALA A 144 -15.99 0.35 3.68
N VAL A 145 -17.29 0.39 4.04
CA VAL A 145 -17.76 0.07 5.40
C VAL A 145 -17.52 -1.40 5.73
N ASP A 146 -17.84 -2.31 4.80
CA ASP A 146 -17.62 -3.75 4.97
C ASP A 146 -16.14 -4.12 4.93
N GLN A 147 -15.37 -3.47 4.05
CA GLN A 147 -13.91 -3.58 4.01
C GLN A 147 -13.30 -3.19 5.36
N GLY A 148 -13.79 -2.11 5.98
CA GLY A 148 -13.36 -1.66 7.31
C GLY A 148 -13.70 -2.61 8.46
N GLN A 149 -14.57 -3.62 8.26
CA GLN A 149 -14.82 -4.67 9.25
C GLN A 149 -13.88 -5.87 9.11
N GLN A 150 -13.09 -5.95 8.04
CA GLN A 150 -12.13 -7.03 7.83
C GLN A 150 -10.89 -6.84 8.69
N ASP A 151 -10.19 -7.94 8.99
CA ASP A 151 -8.86 -7.83 9.59
C ASP A 151 -7.84 -7.28 8.57
N ASP A 152 -6.83 -6.58 9.10
CA ASP A 152 -5.76 -5.91 8.35
C ASP A 152 -5.07 -6.79 7.30
N ALA A 153 -4.87 -8.08 7.58
CA ALA A 153 -4.16 -8.97 6.69
C ALA A 153 -5.05 -9.40 5.53
N THR A 154 -6.31 -9.73 5.81
CA THR A 154 -7.33 -10.05 4.81
C THR A 154 -7.57 -8.86 3.89
N LEU A 155 -7.79 -7.65 4.42
CA LEU A 155 -8.03 -6.47 3.60
C LEU A 155 -6.84 -6.16 2.67
N ARG A 156 -5.60 -6.23 3.17
CA ARG A 156 -4.40 -6.04 2.31
C ARG A 156 -4.30 -7.08 1.21
N SER A 157 -4.63 -8.35 1.50
CA SER A 157 -4.61 -9.42 0.51
C SER A 157 -5.67 -9.21 -0.58
N ASN A 158 -6.87 -8.80 -0.18
CA ASN A 158 -7.97 -8.51 -1.10
C ASN A 158 -7.65 -7.29 -1.96
N ALA A 159 -7.18 -6.19 -1.35
CA ALA A 159 -6.78 -4.98 -2.07
C ALA A 159 -5.63 -5.23 -3.06
N ALA A 160 -4.66 -6.08 -2.71
CA ALA A 160 -3.61 -6.50 -3.64
C ALA A 160 -4.19 -7.27 -4.85
N THR A 161 -5.22 -8.09 -4.63
CA THR A 161 -5.92 -8.81 -5.70
C THR A 161 -6.66 -7.84 -6.63
N TRP A 162 -7.46 -6.92 -6.07
CA TRP A 162 -8.20 -5.92 -6.84
C TRP A 162 -7.27 -4.98 -7.62
N GLY A 163 -6.21 -4.48 -6.98
CA GLY A 163 -5.17 -3.69 -7.65
C GLY A 163 -4.46 -4.46 -8.76
N GLY A 164 -4.24 -5.76 -8.56
CA GLY A 164 -3.69 -6.65 -9.59
C GLY A 164 -4.61 -6.82 -10.80
N GLN A 165 -5.93 -6.84 -10.60
CA GLN A 165 -6.92 -6.90 -11.69
C GLN A 165 -6.95 -5.60 -12.50
N LEU A 166 -6.92 -4.45 -11.82
CA LEU A 166 -6.77 -3.13 -12.45
C LEU A 166 -5.50 -3.05 -13.30
N ALA A 167 -4.35 -3.44 -12.73
CA ALA A 167 -3.07 -3.44 -13.43
C ALA A 167 -3.07 -4.34 -14.67
N GLN A 168 -3.71 -5.52 -14.60
CA GLN A 168 -3.88 -6.42 -15.75
C GLN A 168 -4.76 -5.80 -16.84
N ALA A 169 -5.71 -4.94 -16.48
CA ALA A 169 -6.54 -4.17 -17.40
C ALA A 169 -5.88 -2.89 -17.92
N GLY A 170 -4.63 -2.59 -17.52
CA GLY A 170 -3.88 -1.40 -17.91
C GLY A 170 -4.17 -0.15 -17.06
N VAL A 171 -5.01 -0.25 -16.04
CA VAL A 171 -5.25 0.82 -15.07
C VAL A 171 -4.10 0.84 -14.07
N ASN A 172 -3.42 1.98 -13.94
CA ASN A 172 -2.20 2.11 -13.11
C ASN A 172 -2.38 3.07 -11.93
N MET A 173 -3.57 3.64 -11.78
CA MET A 173 -3.94 4.48 -10.64
C MET A 173 -5.38 4.16 -10.23
N ASN A 174 -5.61 4.00 -8.93
CA ASN A 174 -6.96 3.92 -8.38
C ASN A 174 -7.17 5.19 -7.55
N LEU A 175 -8.27 5.91 -7.73
CA LEU A 175 -8.60 7.08 -6.92
C LEU A 175 -9.30 6.65 -5.63
N ALA A 176 -8.66 5.72 -4.94
CA ALA A 176 -9.11 5.10 -3.70
C ALA A 176 -7.88 4.89 -2.79
N PRO A 177 -8.03 4.74 -1.47
CA PRO A 177 -9.30 4.63 -0.73
C PRO A 177 -9.91 5.99 -0.36
N VAL A 178 -11.22 5.97 -0.05
CA VAL A 178 -11.86 7.06 0.70
C VAL A 178 -11.27 7.12 2.11
N ALA A 179 -10.73 8.29 2.48
CA ALA A 179 -10.17 8.54 3.80
C ALA A 179 -11.06 9.41 4.69
N ASP A 180 -12.26 9.76 4.22
CA ASP A 180 -13.23 10.53 4.99
C ASP A 180 -13.77 9.73 6.18
N ILE A 181 -14.00 10.44 7.30
CA ILE A 181 -14.52 9.85 8.53
C ILE A 181 -15.96 10.30 8.73
N VAL A 182 -16.90 9.34 8.69
CA VAL A 182 -18.29 9.56 9.09
C VAL A 182 -18.37 9.60 10.61
N THR A 183 -18.77 10.74 11.18
CA THR A 183 -18.69 10.98 12.62
C THR A 183 -19.94 10.54 13.40
N SER A 184 -21.06 10.24 12.72
CA SER A 184 -22.26 9.68 13.33
C SER A 184 -23.20 9.00 12.32
N PRO A 185 -24.11 8.11 12.74
CA PRO A 185 -25.12 7.52 11.85
C PRO A 185 -26.05 8.55 11.19
N GLU A 186 -26.32 9.69 11.84
CA GLU A 186 -27.14 10.77 11.28
C GLU A 186 -26.43 11.48 10.13
N THR A 187 -25.11 11.65 10.22
CA THR A 187 -24.29 12.28 9.16
C THR A 187 -24.01 11.33 8.00
N ALA A 188 -24.07 10.02 8.22
CA ALA A 188 -23.90 9.01 7.17
C ALA A 188 -24.88 9.21 6.00
N GLN A 189 -26.15 9.53 6.30
CA GLN A 189 -27.18 9.74 5.27
C GLN A 189 -26.94 10.97 4.40
N SER A 190 -26.14 11.93 4.90
CA SER A 190 -25.75 13.14 4.18
C SER A 190 -24.34 13.07 3.59
N ASN A 191 -23.66 11.94 3.71
CA ASN A 191 -22.32 11.69 3.19
C ASN A 191 -22.39 10.70 2.01
N PRO A 192 -22.90 11.14 0.83
CA PRO A 192 -22.99 10.26 -0.33
C PRO A 192 -21.59 9.81 -0.78
N PRO A 193 -21.49 8.67 -1.50
CA PRO A 193 -20.23 8.29 -2.13
C PRO A 193 -19.70 9.40 -3.04
N ILE A 194 -18.38 9.50 -3.13
CA ILE A 194 -17.69 10.46 -3.98
C ILE A 194 -17.12 9.66 -5.16
N GLY A 195 -17.78 9.71 -6.33
CA GLY A 195 -17.39 8.96 -7.54
C GLY A 195 -18.57 8.52 -8.40
#